data_AF-A0A699VJE7-F1
#
_entry.id   AF-A0A699VJE7-F1
#
_cell.length_a   1.000
_cell.length_b   1.000
_cell.length_c   1.000
_cell.angle_alpha   90.00
_cell.angle_beta   90.00
_cell.angle_gamma   90.00
#
_symmetry.space_group_name_H-M   'P 1'
#
loop_
_entity.id
_entity.type
_entity.pdbx_description
1 polymer ?
#
loop_
_entity_poly.entity_id
_entity_poly.type
_entity_poly.pdbx_seq_one_letter_code
_entity_poly.pdbx_strand_id
1 'polypeptide(L)' 'VPLDGLHFDDKLHFVEEPVEIVDREVKRLKQSRISLVKVRWNSKRGHEFTWEREDHFRKKYPHLFAKTASSSSVTS' A
#
# COMPACT_ATOMS: atom_id res chain seq x y z
N VAL A 1 21.58 33.91 -23.03
CA VAL A 1 21.46 32.44 -23.10
C VAL A 1 20.28 32.05 -22.23
N PRO A 2 19.12 31.63 -22.77
CA PRO A 2 18.00 31.22 -21.94
C PRO A 2 18.14 29.75 -21.54
N LEU A 3 17.96 29.45 -20.25
CA LEU A 3 17.99 28.11 -19.66
C LEU A 3 16.59 27.47 -19.76
N ASP A 4 16.08 27.29 -20.98
CA ASP A 4 14.81 26.59 -21.20
C ASP A 4 15.09 25.11 -21.49
N GLY A 5 15.37 24.36 -20.42
CA GLY A 5 15.74 22.94 -20.52
C GLY A 5 15.28 22.08 -19.36
N LEU A 6 14.38 22.56 -18.50
CA LEU A 6 13.70 21.71 -17.51
C LEU A 6 12.36 21.25 -18.10
N HIS A 7 12.43 20.29 -19.02
CA HIS A 7 11.27 19.46 -19.35
C HIS A 7 11.08 18.50 -18.17
N PHE A 8 10.35 18.92 -17.14
CA PHE A 8 9.78 17.97 -16.20
C PHE A 8 8.79 17.14 -17.02
N ASP A 9 9.15 15.88 -17.27
CA ASP A 9 8.24 14.93 -17.88
C ASP A 9 7.11 14.68 -16.88
N ASP A 10 6.05 15.49 -16.98
CA ASP A 10 4.83 15.50 -16.16
C ASP A 10 3.98 14.22 -16.32
N LYS A 11 4.56 13.15 -16.88
CA LYS A 11 3.95 11.83 -17.07
C LYS A 11 4.64 10.73 -16.28
N LEU A 12 5.34 11.06 -15.20
CA LEU A 12 5.77 10.09 -14.19
C LEU A 12 4.56 9.65 -13.35
N HIS A 13 3.58 8.99 -13.98
CA HIS A 13 2.66 8.12 -13.26
C HIS A 13 3.49 6.96 -12.71
N PHE A 14 4.07 7.16 -11.53
CA PHE A 14 4.52 6.05 -10.73
C PHE A 14 3.28 5.22 -10.42
N VAL A 15 3.16 4.08 -11.11
CA VAL A 15 2.24 3.04 -10.68
C VAL A 15 2.85 2.48 -9.41
N GLU A 16 2.59 3.13 -8.27
CA GLU A 16 2.92 2.62 -6.96
C GLU A 16 2.23 1.27 -6.82
N GLU A 17 3.01 0.19 -6.97
CA GLU A 17 2.51 -1.16 -6.90
C GLU A 17 2.53 -1.61 -5.43
N PRO A 18 1.41 -2.06 -4.87
CA PRO A 18 1.39 -2.55 -3.51
C PRO A 18 2.12 -3.88 -3.43
N VAL A 19 3.18 -3.93 -2.64
CA VAL A 19 4.08 -5.09 -2.51
C VAL A 19 3.46 -6.13 -1.58
N GLU A 20 3.06 -5.67 -0.40
CA GLU A 20 2.61 -6.54 0.68
C GLU A 20 1.81 -5.77 1.73
N ILE A 21 1.00 -6.53 2.47
CA ILE A 21 0.32 -6.05 3.67
C ILE A 21 1.24 -6.38 4.85
N VAL A 22 1.76 -5.34 5.48
CA VAL A 22 2.74 -5.44 6.58
C VAL A 22 2.03 -5.56 7.93
N ASP A 23 0.85 -4.96 8.06
CA ASP A 23 0.10 -4.96 9.32
C ASP A 23 -1.40 -4.82 9.08
N ARG A 24 -2.20 -5.15 10.09
CA ARG A 24 -3.66 -5.02 10.08
C ARG A 24 -4.14 -4.47 11.42
N GLU A 25 -4.96 -3.43 11.37
CA GLU A 25 -5.52 -2.82 12.57
C GLU A 25 -7.03 -2.64 12.40
N VAL A 26 -7.81 -2.93 13.45
CA VAL A 26 -9.24 -2.65 13.48
C VAL A 26 -9.49 -1.47 14.42
N LYS A 27 -9.87 -0.32 13.86
CA LYS A 27 -10.27 0.83 14.65
C LYS A 27 -11.74 0.75 15.00
N ARG A 28 -12.04 0.85 16.31
CA ARG A 28 -13.40 0.97 16.81
C ARG A 28 -13.77 2.45 16.90
N LEU A 29 -14.85 2.82 16.21
CA LEU A 29 -15.50 4.12 16.31
C LEU A 29 -16.73 3.99 17.20
N LYS A 30 -17.39 5.12 17.51
CA LYS A 30 -18.56 5.16 18.42
C LYS A 30 -19.69 4.20 18.03
N GLN A 31 -19.89 3.95 16.73
CA GLN A 31 -20.99 3.11 16.22
C GLN A 31 -20.54 2.06 15.19
N SER A 32 -19.25 1.99 14.87
CA SER A 32 -18.76 1.14 13.79
C SER A 32 -17.34 0.64 14.03
N ARG A 33 -16.93 -0.33 13.22
CA ARG A 33 -15.55 -0.83 13.19
C ARG A 33 -15.05 -0.68 11.77
N ILE A 34 -13.82 -0.22 11.64
CA ILE A 34 -13.13 -0.08 10.37
C ILE A 34 -11.84 -0.89 10.41
N SER A 35 -11.75 -1.87 9.52
CA SER A 35 -10.51 -2.63 9.33
C SER A 35 -9.61 -1.88 8.36
N LEU A 36 -8.38 -1.63 8.80
CA LEU A 36 -7.33 -0.97 8.04
C LEU A 36 -6.17 -1.95 7.85
N VAL A 37 -5.50 -1.84 6.71
CA VAL A 37 -4.30 -2.60 6.40
C VAL A 37 -3.15 -1.64 6.12
N LYS A 38 -1.98 -1.92 6.70
CA LYS A 38 -0.76 -1.20 6.39
C LYS A 38 -0.15 -1.82 5.15
N VAL A 39 -0.11 -1.05 4.06
CA VAL A 39 0.38 -1.49 2.77
C VAL A 39 1.75 -0.90 2.53
N ARG A 40 2.70 -1.75 2.12
CA ARG A 40 3.99 -1.31 1.61
C ARG A 40 3.90 -1.11 0.11
N TRP A 41 4.37 0.04 -0.37
CA TRP A 41 4.36 0.38 -1.80
C TRP A 41 5.76 0.26 -2.41
N ASN A 42 5.82 -0.19 -3.67
CA ASN A 42 7.04 -0.24 -4.47
C ASN A 42 7.29 1.13 -5.11
N SER A 43 7.71 2.10 -4.30
CA SER A 43 8.03 3.44 -4.78
C SER A 43 9.53 3.57 -5.07
N LYS A 44 9.89 4.18 -6.19
CA LYS A 44 11.32 4.49 -6.50
C LYS A 44 11.92 5.48 -5.50
N ARG A 45 11.10 6.20 -4.73
CA ARG A 45 11.55 7.16 -3.72
C ARG A 45 11.85 6.53 -2.35
N GLY A 46 11.53 5.25 -2.15
CA GLY A 46 11.81 4.53 -0.90
C GLY A 46 10.65 3.65 -0.42
N HIS A 47 10.74 3.16 0.82
CA HIS A 47 9.66 2.40 1.44
C HIS A 47 8.55 3.33 1.92
N GLU A 48 7.48 3.41 1.13
CA GLU A 48 6.26 4.11 1.51
C GLU A 48 5.27 3.14 2.16
N PHE A 49 4.68 3.57 3.26
CA PHE A 49 3.67 2.81 3.99
C PHE A 49 2.43 3.67 4.17
N THR A 50 1.29 3.16 3.71
CA THR A 50 -0.01 3.82 3.94
C THR A 50 -0.98 2.88 4.63
N TRP A 51 -1.96 3.47 5.33
CA TRP A 51 -3.07 2.74 5.92
C TRP A 51 -4.28 2.85 5.01
N GLU A 52 -4.68 1.73 4.42
CA GLU A 52 -5.81 1.64 3.50
C GLU A 52 -6.98 0.88 4.14
N ARG A 53 -8.21 1.15 3.72
CA ARG A 53 -9.36 0.36 4.17
C ARG A 53 -9.32 -1.05 3.58
N GLU A 54 -9.42 -2.05 4.45
CA GLU A 54 -9.29 -3.45 4.06
C GLU A 54 -10.34 -3.87 3.01
N ASP A 55 -11.58 -3.43 3.17
CA ASP A 55 -12.71 -3.83 2.33
C ASP A 55 -12.53 -3.40 0.87
N HIS A 56 -12.09 -2.17 0.65
CA HIS A 56 -11.78 -1.65 -0.68
C HIS A 56 -10.50 -2.28 -1.22
N PHE A 57 -9.46 -2.37 -0.39
CA PHE A 57 -8.17 -2.89 -0.79
C PHE A 57 -8.23 -4.37 -1.20
N ARG A 58 -9.03 -5.17 -0.49
CA ARG A 58 -9.23 -6.59 -0.78
C ARG A 58 -9.97 -6.84 -2.09
N LYS A 59 -10.86 -5.92 -2.49
CA LYS A 59 -11.52 -5.98 -3.81
C LYS A 59 -10.55 -5.68 -4.94
N LYS A 60 -9.66 -4.70 -4.73
CA LYS A 60 -8.70 -4.24 -5.75
C LYS A 60 -7.48 -5.16 -5.89
N TYR A 61 -6.98 -5.69 -4.78
CA TYR A 61 -5.78 -6.53 -4.72
C TYR A 61 -5.99 -7.80 -3.89
N PRO A 62 -6.91 -8.70 -4.29
CA PRO A 62 -7.23 -9.90 -3.52
C PRO A 62 -6.02 -10.83 -3.31
N HIS A 63 -5.07 -10.84 -4.24
CA HIS A 63 -3.88 -11.68 -4.19
C HIS A 63 -2.93 -11.35 -3.01
N LEU A 64 -2.89 -10.10 -2.57
CA LEU A 64 -2.06 -9.69 -1.42
C LEU A 64 -2.57 -10.26 -0.08
N PHE A 65 -3.87 -10.55 0.00
CA PHE A 65 -4.50 -11.16 1.17
C PHE A 65 -4.36 -12.68 1.20
N ALA A 66 -4.27 -13.32 0.04
CA ALA A 66 -4.05 -14.76 -0.06
C ALA A 66 -2.63 -15.16 0.40
N LYS A 67 -1.62 -14.33 0.10
CA LYS A 67 -0.21 -14.60 0.45
C LYS A 67 0.06 -14.54 1.95
N THR A 68 -0.61 -13.64 2.68
CA THR A 68 -0.40 -13.48 4.13
C THR A 68 -0.88 -14.67 4.96
N ALA A 69 -1.87 -15.43 4.47
CA ALA A 69 -2.38 -16.62 5.16
C ALA A 69 -1.40 -17.81 5.13
N SER A 70 -0.47 -17.84 4.18
CA SER A 70 0.55 -18.89 4.06
C SER A 70 1.82 -18.61 4.86
N SER A 71 2.02 -17.37 5.32
CA SER A 71 3.24 -16.94 6.03
C SER A 71 3.07 -16.92 7.56
N SER A 72 2.13 -17.68 8.11
CA SER A 72 2.19 -18.12 9.50
C SER A 72 3.01 -19.41 9.61
N SER A 73 4.26 -19.39 9.13
CA SER A 73 5.25 -20.36 9.59
C SER A 73 5.82 -19.86 10.92
N VAL A 74 5.33 -20.49 11.98
CA VAL A 74 5.84 -20.52 13.35
C VAL A 74 7.36 -20.75 13.42
N THR A 75 7.95 -20.35 14.57
CA THR A 75 9.26 -20.69 15.19
C THR A 75 10.48 -19.86 14.75
N SER A 76 11.27 -19.27 15.65
CA SER A 76 11.61 -19.63 17.05
C SER A 76 11.72 -18.44 17.99
#